data_AF-A0A966UVX8-F1
#
_entry.id   AF-A0A966UVX8-F1
#
_cell.length_a   1.000
_cell.length_b   1.000
_cell.length_c   1.000
_cell.angle_alpha   90.00
_cell.angle_beta   90.00
_cell.angle_gamma   90.00
#
_symmetry.space_group_name_H-M   'P 1'
#
loop_
_entity.id
_entity.type
_entity.pdbx_description
1 polymer ?
#
loop_
_entity_poly.entity_id
_entity_poly.type
_entity_poly.pdbx_seq_one_letter_code
_entity_poly.pdbx_strand_id
1 'polypeptide(L)'
;MQLVATDPDAGATISYSVISGSLPGGLNLSSSGLISGTVAQISPTTSTSNFTIRASDNAGNTSDRAFSIVINKTNYFGSGTDGTGSF
;
A
#
# COMPACT_ATOMS: atom_id res chain seq x y z
N MET A 1 2.42 6.64 4.16
CA MET A 1 1.40 7.41 3.43
C MET A 1 0.18 7.55 4.31
N GLN A 2 -0.40 8.74 4.43
CA GLN A 2 -1.58 8.98 5.26
C GLN A 2 -2.83 9.09 4.37
N LEU A 3 -3.89 8.38 4.72
CA LEU A 3 -5.22 8.56 4.17
C LEU A 3 -5.97 9.60 4.98
N VAL A 4 -6.72 10.45 4.28
CA VAL A 4 -7.56 11.48 4.89
C VAL A 4 -8.93 11.43 4.22
N ALA A 5 -9.96 11.52 5.04
CA ALA A 5 -11.35 11.75 4.68
C ALA A 5 -11.87 12.88 5.57
N THR A 6 -12.90 13.56 5.09
CA THR A 6 -13.56 14.66 5.79
C THR A 6 -15.00 14.27 6.01
N ASP A 7 -15.50 14.54 7.21
CA ASP A 7 -16.89 14.34 7.57
C ASP A 7 -17.51 15.71 7.92
N PRO A 8 -18.73 16.04 7.43
CA PRO A 8 -19.42 17.25 7.84
C PRO A 8 -19.77 17.27 9.34
N ASP A 9 -19.85 16.12 10.00
CA ASP A 9 -20.14 16.04 11.43
C ASP A 9 -18.93 16.45 12.26
N ALA A 10 -19.09 17.55 13.00
CA ALA A 10 -18.02 18.09 13.83
C ALA A 10 -17.60 17.09 14.92
N GLY A 11 -16.31 16.74 14.92
CA GLY A 11 -15.75 15.79 15.89
C GLY A 11 -15.90 14.31 15.51
N ALA A 12 -16.37 14.00 14.30
CA ALA A 12 -16.40 12.64 13.78
C ALA A 12 -15.01 12.00 13.84
N THR A 13 -14.97 10.74 14.30
CA THR A 13 -13.75 9.93 14.27
C THR A 13 -13.83 8.97 13.09
N ILE A 14 -12.86 9.06 12.17
CA ILE A 14 -12.83 8.23 10.97
C ILE A 14 -11.86 7.07 11.15
N SER A 15 -12.36 5.86 10.90
CA SER A 15 -11.58 4.64 10.84
C SER A 15 -11.47 4.11 9.42
N TYR A 16 -10.35 3.46 9.09
CA TYR A 16 -10.08 2.93 7.75
C TYR A 16 -9.90 1.42 7.76
N SER A 17 -10.42 0.75 6.73
CA SER A 17 -10.21 -0.69 6.51
C SER A 17 -10.13 -1.03 5.02
N VAL A 18 -9.42 -2.11 4.70
CA VAL A 18 -9.41 -2.69 3.34
C VAL A 18 -10.64 -3.59 3.21
N ILE A 19 -11.48 -3.35 2.20
CA ILE A 19 -12.71 -4.14 1.97
C ILE A 19 -12.62 -5.04 0.73
N SER A 20 -11.68 -4.77 -0.18
CA SER A 20 -11.38 -5.64 -1.32
C SER A 20 -9.95 -5.43 -1.82
N GLY A 21 -9.40 -6.45 -2.48
CA GLY A 21 -8.00 -6.46 -2.89
C GLY A 21 -7.05 -6.56 -1.70
N SER A 22 -5.81 -6.12 -1.89
CA SER A 22 -4.80 -6.12 -0.82
C SER A 22 -3.76 -5.03 -1.03
N LEU A 23 -3.17 -4.58 0.07
CA LEU A 23 -1.93 -3.80 0.01
C LEU A 23 -0.79 -4.68 -0.50
N PRO A 24 0.26 -4.09 -1.08
CA PRO A 24 1.48 -4.82 -1.33
C PRO A 24 2.02 -5.51 -0.08
N GLY A 25 2.61 -6.69 -0.25
CA GLY A 25 3.21 -7.45 0.85
C GLY A 25 4.20 -6.60 1.66
N GLY A 26 4.11 -6.68 2.99
CA GLY A 26 4.93 -5.91 3.93
C GLY A 26 4.43 -4.50 4.24
N LEU A 27 3.38 -4.03 3.55
CA LEU A 27 2.64 -2.82 3.93
C LEU A 27 1.39 -3.17 4.75
N ASN A 28 1.06 -2.31 5.70
CA ASN A 28 -0.12 -2.42 6.55
C ASN A 28 -0.86 -1.07 6.59
N LEU A 29 -2.19 -1.14 6.68
CA LEU A 29 -3.05 0.01 6.97
C LEU A 29 -3.42 -0.01 8.45
N SER A 30 -3.15 1.09 9.16
CA SER A 30 -3.72 1.31 10.49
C SER A 30 -5.17 1.80 10.40
N SER A 31 -5.95 1.60 11.47
CA SER A 31 -7.31 2.16 11.58
C SER A 31 -7.33 3.69 11.49
N SER A 32 -6.23 4.37 11.80
CA SER A 32 -6.08 5.83 11.65
C SER A 32 -5.74 6.29 10.23
N GLY A 33 -5.64 5.38 9.26
CA GLY A 33 -5.37 5.72 7.85
C GLY A 33 -3.90 5.72 7.47
N LEU A 34 -2.99 5.32 8.37
CA LEU A 34 -1.56 5.27 8.05
C LEU A 34 -1.23 3.97 7.32
N ILE A 35 -0.82 4.10 6.06
CA ILE A 35 -0.18 3.01 5.30
C ILE A 35 1.32 3.09 5.53
N SER A 36 1.89 2.05 6.14
CA SER A 36 3.30 1.99 6.54
C SER A 36 3.86 0.57 6.48
N GLY A 37 5.18 0.45 6.58
CA GLY A 37 5.91 -0.80 6.51
C GLY A 37 7.02 -0.76 5.46
N THR A 38 7.57 -1.93 5.16
CA THR A 38 8.59 -2.11 4.14
C THR A 38 8.07 -3.12 3.14
N VAL A 39 8.02 -2.70 1.87
CA VAL A 39 7.57 -3.57 0.78
C VAL A 39 8.46 -4.81 0.72
N ALA A 40 7.84 -5.99 0.74
CA ALA A 40 8.53 -7.27 0.59
C ALA A 40 9.17 -7.38 -0.80
N GLN A 41 10.11 -8.32 -0.95
CA GLN A 41 10.78 -8.55 -2.23
C GLN A 41 9.75 -8.77 -3.35
N ILE A 42 9.79 -7.91 -4.36
CA ILE A 42 8.91 -8.03 -5.52
C ILE A 42 9.56 -8.85 -6.64
N SER A 43 8.75 -9.72 -7.25
CA SER A 43 9.02 -10.47 -8.47
C SER A 43 7.71 -10.51 -9.27
N PRO A 44 7.63 -9.97 -10.50
CA PRO A 44 8.68 -9.40 -11.36
C PRO A 44 9.13 -7.98 -10.94
N THR A 45 9.91 -7.28 -11.79
CA THR A 45 10.49 -5.95 -11.53
C THR A 45 9.47 -4.84 -11.26
N THR A 46 8.22 -5.04 -11.64
CA THR A 46 7.12 -4.12 -11.37
C THR A 46 5.91 -4.90 -10.91
N SER A 47 5.21 -4.43 -9.88
CA SER A 47 3.97 -5.04 -9.42
C SER A 47 2.96 -3.97 -9.02
N THR A 48 1.69 -4.21 -9.36
CA THR A 48 0.56 -3.31 -9.03
C THR A 48 -0.39 -4.03 -8.08
N SER A 49 -0.64 -3.42 -6.93
CA SER A 49 -1.65 -3.86 -5.98
C SER A 49 -2.85 -2.94 -6.05
N ASN A 50 -4.02 -3.49 -6.42
CA ASN A 50 -5.30 -2.79 -6.41
C ASN A 50 -6.06 -3.15 -5.13
N PHE A 51 -6.62 -2.15 -4.45
CA PHE A 51 -7.38 -2.35 -3.22
C PHE A 51 -8.42 -1.24 -3.04
N THR A 52 -9.51 -1.56 -2.37
CA THR A 52 -10.54 -0.59 -1.98
C THR A 52 -10.49 -0.37 -0.48
N ILE A 53 -10.42 0.91 -0.09
CA ILE A 53 -10.49 1.33 1.29
C ILE A 53 -11.90 1.84 1.60
N ARG A 54 -12.44 1.41 2.74
CA ARG A 54 -13.59 2.02 3.39
C ARG A 54 -13.13 2.98 4.47
N ALA A 55 -13.63 4.20 4.43
CA ALA A 55 -13.65 5.12 5.56
C ALA A 55 -15.01 4.98 6.25
N SER A 56 -15.00 4.76 7.56
CA SER A 56 -16.21 4.71 8.40
C SER A 56 -16.11 5.72 9.51
N ASP A 57 -17.15 6.53 9.72
CA ASP A 57 -17.26 7.37 10.90
C ASP A 57 -17.77 6.56 12.12
N ASN A 58 -17.89 7.22 13.27
CA ASN A 58 -18.43 6.64 14.49
C ASN A 58 -19.97 6.61 14.54
N ALA A 59 -20.67 7.18 13.56
CA ALA A 59 -22.12 7.12 13.40
C ALA A 59 -22.57 5.95 12.50
N GLY A 60 -21.63 5.27 11.84
CA GLY A 60 -21.88 4.15 10.95
C GLY A 60 -22.00 4.54 9.47
N ASN A 61 -21.79 5.82 9.12
CA ASN A 61 -21.69 6.24 7.73
C ASN A 61 -20.38 5.74 7.13
N THR A 62 -20.41 5.43 5.83
CA THR A 62 -19.26 4.86 5.14
C THR A 62 -19.06 5.49 3.77
N SER A 63 -17.80 5.53 3.34
CA SER A 63 -17.42 5.92 1.97
C SER A 63 -16.29 5.01 1.49
N ASP A 64 -16.46 4.47 0.28
CA ASP A 64 -15.52 3.53 -0.32
C ASP A 64 -14.73 4.20 -1.45
N ARG A 65 -13.42 3.94 -1.54
CA ARG A 65 -12.57 4.45 -2.61
C ARG A 65 -11.56 3.40 -3.05
N ALA A 66 -11.50 3.17 -4.36
CA ALA A 66 -10.52 2.32 -4.99
C ALA A 66 -9.17 3.04 -5.14
N PHE A 67 -8.09 2.32 -4.89
CA PHE A 67 -6.72 2.78 -4.99
C PHE A 67 -5.84 1.74 -5.69
N SER A 68 -4.68 2.19 -6.16
CA SER A 68 -3.61 1.31 -6.58
C SER A 68 -2.27 1.81 -6.04
N ILE A 69 -1.38 0.86 -5.71
CA ILE A 69 0.03 1.13 -5.44
C ILE A 69 0.83 0.36 -6.50
N VAL A 70 1.71 1.08 -7.19
CA VAL A 70 2.69 0.52 -8.12
C VAL A 70 4.04 0.51 -7.44
N ILE A 71 4.70 -0.65 -7.42
CA ILE A 71 6.05 -0.80 -6.91
C ILE A 71 6.96 -1.13 -8.08
N ASN A 72 8.04 -0.35 -8.19
CA ASN A 72 9.10 -0.58 -9.15
C ASN A 72 10.36 -1.01 -8.41
N LYS A 73 10.92 -2.16 -8.78
CA LYS A 73 12.23 -2.61 -8.35
C LYS A 73 13.26 -2.04 -9.28
N THR A 74 14.19 -1.29 -8.72
CA THR A 74 15.44 -1.00 -9.40
C THR A 74 16.30 -2.25 -9.42
N ASN A 75 16.54 -2.81 -10.61
CA ASN A 75 17.59 -3.80 -10.77
C ASN A 75 18.92 -3.05 -10.82
N TYR A 76 19.69 -3.14 -9.76
CA TYR A 76 21.10 -2.75 -9.83
C TYR A 76 21.83 -3.80 -10.64
N PHE A 77 22.17 -3.49 -11.89
CA PHE A 77 23.10 -4.32 -12.67
C PHE A 77 24.52 -4.07 -12.14
N GLY A 78 24.90 -4.81 -11.11
CA GLY A 78 26.29 -4.90 -10.69
C GLY A 78 27.05 -5.79 -11.67
N SER A 79 27.86 -5.19 -12.53
CA SER A 79 28.94 -5.86 -13.26
C SER A 79 30.05 -6.28 -12.27
N GLY A 80 30.43 -7.56 -12.29
CA GLY A 80 31.61 -8.16 -11.61
C GLY A 80 31.34 -8.79 -10.24
N THR A 81 31.75 -10.01 -9.88
CA THR A 81 32.65 -11.02 -10.47
C THR A 81 32.28 -12.41 -9.91
N ASP A 82 31.71 -13.32 -10.70
CA ASP A 82 31.81 -14.76 -10.41
C ASP A 82 33.07 -15.30 -11.08
N GLY A 83 34.16 -15.26 -10.32
CA GLY A 83 35.50 -15.56 -10.80
C GLY A 83 35.72 -17.05 -11.14
N THR A 84 35.17 -17.54 -12.24
CA THR A 84 35.63 -18.75 -12.95
C THR A 84 35.17 -18.77 -14.42
N GLY A 85 36.10 -18.71 -15.36
CA GLY A 85 35.92 -19.27 -16.73
C GLY A 85 36.01 -18.28 -17.90
N SER A 86 36.88 -18.60 -18.85
CA SER A 86 37.23 -17.87 -20.07
C SER A 86 36.07 -17.50 -21.00
N PHE A 87 36.26 -16.42 -21.76
CA PHE A 87 35.79 -16.33 -23.15
C PHE A 87 36.83 -16.93 -24.08
#